data_AF-A0A3N4ITH4-F1
#
_entry.id   AF-A0A3N4ITH4-F1
#
_cell.length_a   1.000
_cell.length_b   1.000
_cell.length_c   1.000
_cell.angle_alpha   90.00
_cell.angle_beta   90.00
_cell.angle_gamma   90.00
#
_symmetry.space_group_name_H-M   'P 1'
#
loop_
_entity.id
_entity.type
_entity.pdbx_description
1 polymer ?
#
loop_
_entity_poly.entity_id
_entity_poly.type
_entity_poly.pdbx_seq_one_letter_code
_entity_poly.pdbx_strand_id
1 'polypeptide(L)'
;MLEQWHELFQGTRGATRDLMVNIYRRCRIASSVPALCSIAAFKNGNWDRANVASYRTAGTRAQSPYSGHLDTIIRLSPKLLWLRDFIANQLGSSPEAPDEKLLIFSFSPVVLHCVDLCLDKWNISVGSAWAAPPDTRALMFEEFQKADNPRVLTGTYGTMGEGATLIRAFRCILLDPDWEISKENQAIGRIHRCGQ
;
A
#
# COMPACT_ATOMS: atom_id res chain seq x y z
N MET A 1 25.83 1.97 -22.39
CA MET A 1 25.00 1.50 -21.25
C MET A 1 25.86 1.08 -20.06
N LEU A 2 26.94 0.29 -20.25
CA LEU A 2 27.91 -0.04 -19.19
C LEU A 2 28.73 1.17 -18.67
N GLU A 3 29.01 2.17 -19.50
CA GLU A 3 29.75 3.39 -19.09
C GLU A 3 28.94 4.31 -18.16
N GLN A 4 27.61 4.39 -18.32
CA GLN A 4 26.74 5.13 -17.40
C GLN A 4 26.68 4.49 -16.00
N TRP A 5 26.83 3.16 -15.91
CA TRP A 5 26.97 2.48 -14.62
C TRP A 5 28.34 2.77 -13.98
N HIS A 6 29.40 2.92 -14.78
CA HIS A 6 30.73 3.21 -14.26
C HIS A 6 30.84 4.64 -13.68
N GLU A 7 30.19 5.63 -14.29
CA GLU A 7 30.08 6.98 -13.70
C GLU A 7 29.26 7.00 -12.40
N LEU A 8 28.18 6.22 -12.32
CA LEU A 8 27.37 6.04 -11.11
C LEU A 8 28.17 5.42 -9.96
N PHE A 9 29.09 4.50 -10.25
CA PHE A 9 29.93 3.85 -9.24
C PHE A 9 31.19 4.68 -8.89
N GLN A 10 31.81 5.40 -9.83
CA GLN A 10 32.95 6.25 -9.50
C GLN A 10 32.57 7.48 -8.65
N GLY A 11 31.30 7.91 -8.69
CA GLY A 11 30.74 8.94 -7.79
C GLY A 11 30.39 8.47 -6.37
N THR A 12 30.51 7.17 -6.05
CA THR A 12 30.11 6.64 -4.73
C THR A 12 31.21 6.61 -3.67
N ARG A 13 32.42 7.11 -3.97
CA ARG A 13 33.41 7.49 -2.94
C ARG A 13 32.92 8.73 -2.18
N GLY A 14 31.91 8.55 -1.34
CA GLY A 14 31.24 9.63 -0.61
C GLY A 14 29.72 9.52 -0.50
N ALA A 15 29.10 8.46 -1.02
CA ALA A 15 27.67 8.25 -0.83
C ALA A 15 27.37 8.06 0.66
N THR A 16 26.67 9.03 1.25
CA THR A 16 26.24 8.93 2.65
C THR A 16 25.27 7.75 2.80
N ARG A 17 25.26 7.13 3.99
CA ARG A 17 24.31 6.06 4.34
C ARG A 17 22.88 6.43 3.94
N ASP A 18 22.49 7.69 4.11
CA ASP A 18 21.16 8.20 3.79
C ASP A 18 20.86 8.17 2.28
N LEU A 19 21.85 8.47 1.44
CA LEU A 19 21.70 8.38 -0.01
C LEU A 19 21.43 6.93 -0.43
N MET A 20 22.18 5.98 0.11
CA MET A 20 21.99 4.55 -0.16
C MET A 20 20.61 4.07 0.27
N VAL A 21 20.18 4.41 1.49
CA VAL A 21 18.85 4.06 2.01
C VAL A 21 17.75 4.63 1.11
N ASN A 22 17.91 5.87 0.64
CA ASN A 22 16.95 6.50 -0.26
C ASN A 22 16.90 5.81 -1.64
N ILE A 23 18.04 5.44 -2.21
CA ILE A 23 18.10 4.67 -3.46
C ILE A 23 17.36 3.34 -3.30
N TYR A 24 17.64 2.58 -2.24
CA TYR A 24 16.95 1.32 -1.97
C TYR A 24 15.44 1.51 -1.83
N ARG A 25 14.99 2.51 -1.06
CA ARG A 25 13.57 2.81 -0.91
C ARG A 25 12.90 3.09 -2.27
N ARG A 26 13.56 3.85 -3.15
CA ARG A 26 13.06 4.16 -4.49
C ARG A 26 12.95 2.92 -5.36
N CYS A 27 13.98 2.07 -5.39
CA CYS A 27 13.96 0.82 -6.15
C CYS A 27 12.79 -0.08 -5.72
N ARG A 28 12.50 -0.13 -4.42
CA ARG A 28 11.37 -0.90 -3.89
C ARG A 28 10.01 -0.32 -4.25
N ILE A 29 9.86 1.00 -4.23
CA ILE A 29 8.62 1.64 -4.68
C ILE A 29 8.44 1.43 -6.18
N ALA A 30 9.52 1.54 -6.96
CA ALA A 30 9.54 1.30 -8.40
C ALA A 30 9.14 -0.15 -8.74
N SER A 31 9.53 -1.13 -7.93
CA SER A 31 9.17 -2.53 -8.17
C SER A 31 7.69 -2.84 -7.88
N SER A 32 7.03 -2.03 -7.04
CA SER A 32 5.57 -2.11 -6.85
C SER A 32 4.80 -1.27 -7.86
N VAL A 33 5.21 -0.03 -8.08
CA VAL A 33 4.52 0.92 -8.96
C VAL A 33 5.53 1.73 -9.78
N PRO A 34 5.99 1.20 -10.94
CA PRO A 34 7.07 1.80 -11.73
C PRO A 34 6.79 3.23 -12.20
N ALA A 35 5.54 3.53 -12.54
CA ALA A 35 5.11 4.85 -13.02
C ALA A 35 5.41 5.98 -12.03
N LEU A 36 5.54 5.67 -10.73
CA LEU A 36 5.90 6.65 -9.73
C LEU A 36 7.27 7.27 -10.04
N CYS A 37 8.24 6.53 -10.55
CA CYS A 37 9.55 7.09 -10.87
C CYS A 37 9.55 8.15 -11.99
N SER A 38 8.51 8.19 -12.84
CA SER A 38 8.43 9.14 -13.96
C SER A 38 7.58 10.37 -13.68
N ILE A 39 6.70 10.34 -12.67
CA ILE A 39 5.81 11.45 -12.32
C ILE A 39 6.59 12.56 -11.60
N ALA A 40 6.36 13.82 -11.99
CA ALA A 40 7.11 14.98 -11.49
C ALA A 40 7.09 15.13 -9.95
N ALA A 41 5.99 14.76 -9.29
CA ALA A 41 5.90 14.72 -7.83
C ALA A 41 6.96 13.84 -7.16
N PHE A 42 7.44 12.78 -7.84
CA PHE A 42 8.51 11.91 -7.34
C PHE A 42 9.92 12.43 -7.62
N LYS A 43 10.09 13.23 -8.68
CA LYS A 43 11.40 13.84 -9.01
C LYS A 43 11.89 14.76 -7.88
N ASN A 44 10.97 15.35 -7.12
CA ASN A 44 11.28 16.24 -6.00
C ASN A 44 11.62 15.50 -4.69
N GLY A 45 11.75 14.16 -4.69
CA GLY A 45 12.31 13.43 -3.54
C GLY A 45 11.33 13.14 -2.39
N ASN A 46 10.04 13.38 -2.59
CA ASN A 46 9.01 13.32 -1.56
C ASN A 46 8.32 11.95 -1.52
N TRP A 47 9.02 10.94 -0.98
CA TRP A 47 8.59 9.52 -0.92
C TRP A 47 8.00 9.12 0.44
N ASP A 48 7.59 10.09 1.25
CA ASP A 48 7.17 9.87 2.63
C ASP A 48 5.65 9.88 2.81
N ARG A 49 5.24 9.47 4.02
CA ARG A 49 3.84 9.51 4.45
C ARG A 49 3.28 10.94 4.47
N ALA A 50 4.07 11.93 4.85
CA ALA A 50 3.61 13.30 5.04
C ALA A 50 3.07 13.89 3.73
N ASN A 51 3.67 13.51 2.60
CA ASN A 51 3.25 13.94 1.27
C ASN A 51 1.88 13.40 0.83
N VAL A 52 1.44 12.28 1.39
CA VAL A 52 0.22 11.59 0.96
C VAL A 52 -0.87 11.56 2.03
N ALA A 53 -0.53 11.76 3.30
CA ALA A 53 -1.47 11.71 4.41
C ALA A 53 -2.53 12.81 4.39
N SER A 54 -2.24 13.96 3.76
CA SER A 54 -3.21 15.04 3.53
C SER A 54 -4.32 14.64 2.56
N TYR A 55 -4.04 13.71 1.65
CA TYR A 55 -4.97 13.24 0.62
C TYR A 55 -5.70 11.96 1.01
N ARG A 56 -5.74 11.59 2.29
CA ARG A 56 -6.19 10.26 2.73
C ARG A 56 -7.69 9.97 2.57
N THR A 57 -8.53 10.99 2.54
CA THR A 57 -10.00 10.83 2.49
C THR A 57 -10.48 10.81 1.04
N ALA A 58 -11.56 10.08 0.73
CA ALA A 58 -12.08 9.95 -0.63
C ALA A 58 -12.21 11.31 -1.37
N GLY A 59 -12.74 12.34 -0.72
CA GLY A 59 -12.86 13.69 -1.30
C GLY A 59 -11.51 14.36 -1.58
N THR A 60 -10.51 14.15 -0.72
CA THR A 60 -9.17 14.73 -0.89
C THR A 60 -8.27 13.90 -1.82
N ARG A 61 -8.53 12.59 -1.97
CA ARG A 61 -7.72 11.69 -2.81
C ARG A 61 -7.70 12.15 -4.26
N ALA A 62 -8.84 12.61 -4.79
CA ALA A 62 -8.94 13.14 -6.15
C ALA A 62 -8.02 14.36 -6.40
N GLN A 63 -7.64 15.09 -5.36
CA GLN A 63 -6.75 16.25 -5.44
C GLN A 63 -5.26 15.87 -5.36
N SER A 64 -4.95 14.60 -5.13
CA SER A 64 -3.56 14.18 -5.00
C SER A 64 -2.83 14.32 -6.34
N PRO A 65 -1.50 14.54 -6.32
CA PRO A 65 -0.70 14.67 -7.55
C PRO A 65 -0.64 13.39 -8.41
N TYR A 66 -1.27 12.31 -7.96
CA TYR A 66 -1.28 11.01 -8.64
C TYR A 66 -2.61 10.72 -9.33
N SER A 67 -3.69 11.39 -8.94
CA SER A 67 -5.04 11.13 -9.49
C SER A 67 -5.06 11.34 -11.01
N GLY A 68 -4.44 12.41 -11.51
CA GLY A 68 -4.31 12.70 -12.95
C GLY A 68 -3.43 11.72 -13.73
N HIS A 69 -2.68 10.86 -13.04
CA HIS A 69 -1.80 9.85 -13.65
C HIS A 69 -2.25 8.41 -13.37
N LEU A 70 -3.43 8.24 -12.77
CA LEU A 70 -3.88 6.96 -12.23
C LEU A 70 -3.95 5.85 -13.29
N ASP A 71 -4.38 6.16 -14.51
CA ASP A 71 -4.39 5.18 -15.61
C ASP A 71 -3.00 4.69 -16.00
N THR A 72 -2.03 5.60 -16.03
CA THR A 72 -0.63 5.24 -16.29
C THR A 72 -0.05 4.43 -15.14
N ILE A 73 -0.39 4.80 -13.89
CA ILE A 73 0.01 4.08 -12.68
C ILE A 73 -0.48 2.63 -12.71
N ILE A 74 -1.77 2.43 -12.98
CA ILE A 74 -2.39 1.10 -13.07
C ILE A 74 -1.75 0.31 -14.22
N ARG A 75 -1.73 0.88 -15.44
CA ARG A 75 -1.26 0.18 -16.64
C ARG A 75 0.19 -0.30 -16.54
N LEU A 76 1.05 0.46 -15.87
CA LEU A 76 2.48 0.15 -15.76
C LEU A 76 2.83 -0.68 -14.52
N SER A 77 1.87 -0.97 -13.62
CA SER A 77 2.10 -1.82 -12.45
C SER A 77 1.42 -3.18 -12.63
N PRO A 78 2.19 -4.26 -12.89
CA PRO A 78 1.65 -5.61 -12.93
C PRO A 78 0.94 -6.01 -11.62
N LYS A 79 1.42 -5.51 -10.47
CA LYS A 79 0.79 -5.78 -9.17
C LYS A 79 -0.58 -5.13 -9.04
N LEU A 80 -0.74 -3.89 -9.52
CA LEU A 80 -2.05 -3.21 -9.49
C LEU A 80 -3.03 -3.82 -10.52
N LEU A 81 -2.55 -4.23 -11.70
CA LEU A 81 -3.36 -4.98 -12.66
C LEU A 81 -3.83 -6.31 -12.08
N TRP A 82 -2.91 -7.08 -11.48
CA TRP A 82 -3.26 -8.32 -10.79
C TRP A 82 -4.24 -8.07 -9.64
N LEU A 83 -4.04 -7.03 -8.84
CA LEU A 83 -4.94 -6.67 -7.74
C LEU A 83 -6.36 -6.37 -8.25
N ARG A 84 -6.49 -5.63 -9.35
CA ARG A 84 -7.78 -5.36 -10.00
C ARG A 84 -8.48 -6.67 -10.37
N ASP A 85 -7.76 -7.53 -11.08
CA ASP A 85 -8.31 -8.78 -11.60
C ASP A 85 -8.62 -9.76 -10.46
N PHE A 86 -7.82 -9.76 -9.40
CA PHE A 86 -8.08 -10.51 -8.18
C PHE A 86 -9.37 -10.04 -7.50
N ILE A 87 -9.54 -8.74 -7.29
CA ILE A 87 -10.73 -8.23 -6.61
C ILE A 87 -11.99 -8.47 -7.46
N ALA A 88 -11.92 -8.23 -8.77
CA ALA A 88 -13.05 -8.41 -9.66
C ALA A 88 -13.51 -9.87 -9.78
N ASN A 89 -12.58 -10.84 -9.73
CA ASN A 89 -12.90 -12.24 -10.04
C ASN A 89 -12.85 -13.18 -8.84
N GLN A 90 -12.26 -12.78 -7.71
CA GLN A 90 -12.04 -13.69 -6.58
C GLN A 90 -12.59 -13.18 -5.24
N LEU A 91 -12.71 -11.87 -5.05
CA LEU A 91 -13.09 -11.33 -3.74
C LEU A 91 -14.61 -11.48 -3.50
N GLY A 92 -14.98 -12.34 -2.55
CA GLY A 92 -16.38 -12.71 -2.27
C GLY A 92 -16.89 -13.86 -3.15
N SER A 93 -16.02 -14.50 -3.93
CA SER A 93 -16.36 -15.70 -4.70
C SER A 93 -16.31 -16.98 -3.85
N SER A 94 -15.87 -16.89 -2.59
CA SER A 94 -15.85 -18.03 -1.67
C SER A 94 -17.27 -18.31 -1.15
N PRO A 95 -17.80 -19.54 -1.32
CA PRO A 95 -19.09 -19.92 -0.73
C PRO A 95 -19.13 -19.80 0.80
N GLU A 96 -17.96 -19.95 1.43
CA GLU A 96 -17.79 -19.90 2.89
C GLU A 96 -17.74 -18.45 3.42
N ALA A 97 -17.49 -17.47 2.54
CA ALA A 97 -17.35 -16.06 2.90
C ALA A 97 -17.85 -15.14 1.77
N PRO A 98 -19.17 -15.05 1.53
CA PRO A 98 -19.72 -14.17 0.50
C PRO A 98 -19.41 -12.68 0.77
N ASP A 99 -19.34 -12.30 2.05
CA ASP A 99 -18.98 -10.94 2.50
C ASP A 99 -17.49 -10.80 2.81
N GLU A 100 -16.65 -11.48 2.02
CA GLU A 100 -15.22 -11.52 2.22
C GLU A 100 -14.60 -10.12 2.24
N LYS A 101 -13.85 -9.86 3.33
CA LYS A 101 -13.02 -8.67 3.49
C LYS A 101 -11.54 -8.96 3.27
N LEU A 102 -10.83 -7.94 2.82
CA LEU A 102 -9.44 -8.03 2.38
C LEU A 102 -8.56 -7.04 3.14
N LEU A 103 -7.40 -7.50 3.60
CA LEU A 103 -6.32 -6.64 4.07
C LEU A 103 -5.25 -6.50 2.98
N ILE A 104 -4.74 -5.28 2.78
CA ILE A 104 -3.61 -5.04 1.88
C ILE A 104 -2.50 -4.34 2.66
N PHE A 105 -1.33 -4.96 2.67
CA PHE A 105 -0.13 -4.46 3.32
C PHE A 105 0.92 -4.01 2.31
N SER A 106 1.66 -2.96 2.66
CA SER A 106 2.86 -2.51 1.97
C SER A 106 3.76 -1.77 2.96
N PHE A 107 5.08 -1.80 2.76
CA PHE A 107 5.99 -0.97 3.56
C PHE A 107 5.83 0.53 3.24
N SER A 108 5.25 0.88 2.08
CA SER A 108 5.23 2.25 1.54
C SER A 108 3.85 2.89 1.60
N PRO A 109 3.66 3.95 2.41
CA PRO A 109 2.43 4.75 2.42
C PRO A 109 2.06 5.32 1.04
N VAL A 110 3.04 5.66 0.21
CA VAL A 110 2.80 6.20 -1.13
C VAL A 110 2.23 5.14 -2.07
N VAL A 111 2.71 3.89 -1.95
CA VAL A 111 2.13 2.76 -2.70
C VAL A 111 0.71 2.50 -2.23
N LEU A 112 0.45 2.50 -0.92
CA LEU A 112 -0.89 2.34 -0.37
C LEU A 112 -1.84 3.45 -0.81
N HIS A 113 -1.37 4.69 -0.89
CA HIS A 113 -2.17 5.79 -1.45
C HIS A 113 -2.55 5.54 -2.92
N CYS A 114 -1.64 4.99 -3.73
CA CYS A 114 -1.95 4.59 -5.10
C CYS A 114 -2.98 3.46 -5.13
N VAL A 115 -2.89 2.49 -4.22
CA VAL A 115 -3.90 1.44 -4.07
C VAL A 115 -5.26 2.03 -3.71
N ASP A 116 -5.32 2.95 -2.74
CA ASP A 116 -6.57 3.60 -2.34
C ASP A 116 -7.23 4.35 -3.51
N LEU A 117 -6.44 5.07 -4.32
CA LEU A 117 -6.92 5.71 -5.55
C LEU A 117 -7.48 4.71 -6.56
N CYS A 118 -6.82 3.56 -6.72
CA CYS A 118 -7.30 2.51 -7.61
C CYS A 118 -8.62 1.93 -7.11
N LEU A 119 -8.73 1.64 -5.82
CA LEU A 119 -9.93 1.09 -5.19
C LEU A 119 -11.11 2.07 -5.33
N ASP A 120 -10.88 3.36 -5.10
CA ASP A 120 -11.91 4.39 -5.33
C ASP A 120 -12.36 4.42 -6.79
N LYS A 121 -11.41 4.37 -7.74
CA LYS A 121 -11.72 4.30 -9.18
C LYS A 121 -12.55 3.06 -9.55
N TRP A 122 -12.35 1.96 -8.84
CA TRP A 122 -13.09 0.71 -9.05
C TRP A 122 -14.37 0.62 -8.20
N ASN A 123 -14.75 1.71 -7.50
CA ASN A 123 -15.90 1.77 -6.60
C ASN A 123 -15.86 0.72 -5.47
N ILE A 124 -14.67 0.44 -4.94
CA ILE A 124 -14.46 -0.46 -3.81
C ILE A 124 -14.23 0.36 -2.55
N SER A 125 -15.05 0.12 -1.51
CA SER A 125 -14.92 0.80 -0.24
C SER A 125 -13.61 0.44 0.47
N VAL A 126 -12.81 1.45 0.80
CA VAL A 126 -11.49 1.30 1.41
C VAL A 126 -11.31 2.12 2.69
N GLY A 127 -10.84 1.47 3.75
CA GLY A 127 -10.33 2.13 4.96
C GLY A 127 -8.80 2.28 4.92
N SER A 128 -8.30 3.52 4.94
CA SER A 128 -6.87 3.84 4.86
C SER A 128 -6.20 3.92 6.23
N ALA A 129 -5.99 2.77 6.89
CA ALA A 129 -5.38 2.71 8.22
C ALA A 129 -3.96 3.29 8.24
N TRP A 130 -3.21 3.20 7.13
CA TRP A 130 -1.87 3.78 7.00
C TRP A 130 -1.84 5.30 7.20
N ALA A 131 -2.94 6.00 6.93
CA ALA A 131 -3.02 7.45 7.02
C ALA A 131 -3.70 7.93 8.30
N ALA A 132 -4.50 7.08 8.95
CA ALA A 132 -5.28 7.42 10.12
C ALA A 132 -4.41 7.68 11.37
N PRO A 133 -4.77 8.69 12.20
CA PRO A 133 -4.29 8.81 13.58
C PRO A 133 -4.69 7.59 14.43
N PRO A 134 -4.03 7.34 15.58
CA PRO A 134 -4.30 6.17 16.42
C PRO A 134 -5.77 5.97 16.80
N ASP A 135 -6.45 7.01 17.30
CA ASP A 135 -7.84 6.89 17.77
C ASP A 135 -8.80 6.60 16.61
N THR A 136 -8.65 7.33 15.50
CA THR A 136 -9.44 7.10 14.29
C THR A 136 -9.18 5.70 13.71
N ARG A 137 -7.94 5.22 13.80
CA ARG A 137 -7.57 3.88 13.31
C ARG A 137 -8.22 2.77 14.14
N ALA A 138 -8.31 2.94 15.45
CA ALA A 138 -9.02 1.99 16.31
C ALA A 138 -10.51 1.90 15.90
N LEU A 139 -11.17 3.05 15.69
CA LEU A 139 -12.55 3.09 15.18
C LEU A 139 -12.69 2.42 13.81
N MET A 140 -11.76 2.68 12.89
CA MET A 140 -11.75 2.01 11.57
C MET A 140 -11.64 0.49 11.69
N PHE A 141 -10.86 -0.03 12.64
CA PHE A 141 -10.74 -1.46 12.87
C PHE A 141 -12.03 -2.05 13.42
N GLU A 142 -12.71 -1.34 14.33
CA GLU A 142 -14.03 -1.75 14.82
C GLU A 142 -15.09 -1.74 13.73
N GLU A 143 -15.15 -0.69 12.92
CA GLU A 143 -16.05 -0.59 11.77
C GLU A 143 -15.79 -1.69 10.76
N PHE A 144 -14.52 -1.96 10.46
CA PHE A 144 -14.14 -3.05 9.56
C PHE A 144 -14.59 -4.43 10.07
N GLN A 145 -14.71 -4.62 11.38
CA GLN A 145 -15.16 -5.88 11.97
C GLN A 145 -16.69 -6.00 12.04
N LYS A 146 -17.40 -4.88 12.28
CA LYS A 146 -18.84 -4.87 12.59
C LYS A 146 -19.74 -4.49 11.40
N ALA A 147 -19.28 -3.59 10.54
CA ALA A 147 -20.07 -3.05 9.44
C ALA A 147 -19.78 -3.78 8.12
N ASP A 148 -20.68 -3.69 7.14
CA ASP A 148 -20.46 -4.28 5.81
C ASP A 148 -19.33 -3.56 5.06
N ASN A 149 -19.14 -2.27 5.35
CA ASN A 149 -18.11 -1.42 4.77
C ASN A 149 -17.15 -0.89 5.86
N PRO A 150 -15.85 -0.67 5.54
CA PRO A 150 -15.22 -0.92 4.25
C PRO A 150 -14.95 -2.42 4.00
N ARG A 151 -14.89 -2.81 2.72
CA ARG A 151 -14.53 -4.17 2.27
C ARG A 151 -13.03 -4.42 2.24
N VAL A 152 -12.26 -3.37 1.99
CA VAL A 152 -10.80 -3.42 1.95
C VAL A 152 -10.22 -2.50 3.02
N LEU A 153 -9.19 -2.97 3.71
CA LEU A 153 -8.42 -2.17 4.64
C LEU A 153 -6.96 -2.14 4.19
N THR A 154 -6.39 -0.94 4.03
CA THR A 154 -5.01 -0.73 3.58
C THR A 154 -4.16 -0.18 4.72
N GLY A 155 -2.97 -0.75 4.91
CA GLY A 155 -2.10 -0.36 6.01
C GLY A 155 -0.64 -0.70 5.79
N THR A 156 0.25 -0.01 6.49
CA THR A 156 1.63 -0.47 6.60
C THR A 156 1.73 -1.54 7.67
N TYR A 157 2.79 -2.35 7.57
CA TYR A 157 3.14 -3.34 8.59
C TYR A 157 3.16 -2.77 10.01
N GLY A 158 3.71 -1.56 10.20
CA GLY A 158 3.71 -0.92 11.53
C GLY A 158 2.34 -0.38 11.98
N THR A 159 1.43 -0.05 11.07
CA THR A 159 0.11 0.49 11.45
C THR A 159 -0.95 -0.57 11.69
N MET A 160 -0.87 -1.70 10.99
CA MET A 160 -1.87 -2.77 11.05
C MET A 160 -1.30 -4.09 11.60
N GLY A 161 0.03 -4.24 11.70
CA GLY A 161 0.67 -5.43 12.26
C GLY A 161 0.66 -5.49 13.78
N GLU A 162 0.23 -4.43 14.47
CA GLU A 162 0.25 -4.30 15.93
C GLU A 162 -1.15 -4.03 16.51
N GLY A 163 -1.40 -4.55 17.72
CA GLY A 163 -2.52 -4.12 18.59
C GLY A 163 -3.94 -4.61 18.25
N ALA A 164 -4.28 -4.86 16.98
CA ALA A 164 -5.64 -5.23 16.58
C ALA A 164 -5.76 -6.69 16.10
N THR A 165 -6.93 -7.30 16.33
CA THR A 165 -7.34 -8.57 15.72
C THR A 165 -8.28 -8.23 14.57
N LEU A 166 -8.06 -8.78 13.37
CA LEU A 166 -8.81 -8.44 12.14
C LEU A 166 -9.43 -9.71 11.51
N ILE A 167 -10.02 -10.56 12.35
CA ILE A 167 -10.58 -11.88 11.98
C ILE A 167 -11.68 -11.86 10.91
N ARG A 168 -12.36 -10.72 10.69
CA ARG A 168 -13.38 -10.62 9.63
C ARG A 168 -12.76 -10.62 8.23
N ALA A 169 -11.49 -10.30 8.09
CA ALA A 169 -10.79 -10.51 6.83
C ALA A 169 -10.49 -12.00 6.64
N PHE A 170 -10.72 -12.52 5.43
CA PHE A 170 -10.37 -13.90 5.08
C PHE A 170 -9.00 -13.96 4.38
N ARG A 171 -8.60 -12.88 3.71
CA ARG A 171 -7.35 -12.80 2.95
C ARG A 171 -6.55 -11.56 3.31
N CYS A 172 -5.22 -11.71 3.27
CA CYS A 172 -4.28 -10.60 3.17
C CYS A 172 -3.49 -10.68 1.86
N ILE A 173 -3.17 -9.52 1.32
CA ILE A 173 -2.19 -9.35 0.25
C ILE A 173 -1.00 -8.58 0.83
N LEU A 174 0.19 -9.14 0.71
CA LEU A 174 1.45 -8.45 0.96
C LEU A 174 1.97 -7.91 -0.38
N LEU A 175 1.72 -6.64 -0.66
CA LEU A 175 2.00 -6.05 -1.97
C LEU A 175 3.52 -5.91 -2.22
N ASP A 176 4.26 -5.62 -1.16
CA ASP A 176 5.71 -5.66 -1.11
C ASP A 176 6.13 -6.05 0.31
N PRO A 177 7.23 -6.81 0.47
CA PRO A 177 7.66 -7.31 1.78
C PRO A 177 8.02 -6.16 2.74
N ASP A 178 8.21 -6.45 4.02
CA ASP A 178 8.91 -5.56 4.94
C ASP A 178 10.43 -5.84 4.88
N TRP A 179 11.23 -5.09 5.63
CA TRP A 179 12.63 -5.48 5.88
C TRP A 179 12.73 -6.58 6.92
N GLU A 180 11.70 -6.69 7.77
CA GLU A 180 11.67 -7.58 8.90
C GLU A 180 10.53 -8.60 8.75
N ILE A 181 10.91 -9.87 8.54
CA ILE A 181 9.97 -10.99 8.37
C ILE A 181 9.04 -11.12 9.59
N SER A 182 9.51 -10.75 10.79
CA SER A 182 8.70 -10.77 12.01
C SER A 182 7.43 -9.91 11.88
N LYS A 183 7.52 -8.74 11.20
CA LYS A 183 6.39 -7.83 10.98
C LYS A 183 5.40 -8.38 9.98
N GLU A 184 5.88 -9.09 8.96
CA GLU A 184 5.03 -9.78 8.00
C GLU A 184 4.25 -10.92 8.69
N ASN A 185 4.95 -11.73 9.49
CA ASN A 185 4.33 -12.81 10.26
C ASN A 185 3.29 -12.26 11.24
N GLN A 186 3.58 -11.13 11.89
CA GLN A 186 2.61 -10.45 12.75
C GLN A 186 1.39 -9.95 11.97
N ALA A 187 1.58 -9.42 10.76
CA ALA A 187 0.49 -8.99 9.88
C ALA A 187 -0.40 -10.16 9.44
N ILE A 188 0.20 -11.27 8.99
CA ILE A 188 -0.52 -12.51 8.63
C ILE A 188 -1.27 -13.07 9.85
N GLY A 189 -0.63 -13.08 11.01
CA GLY A 189 -1.23 -13.53 12.27
C GLY A 189 -2.41 -12.67 12.76
N ARG A 190 -2.73 -11.54 12.10
CA ARG A 190 -3.94 -10.75 12.41
C ARG A 190 -5.21 -11.34 11.82
N ILE A 191 -5.06 -12.07 10.72
CA ILE A 191 -6.14 -12.82 10.07
C ILE A 191 -6.17 -14.24 10.65
N HIS A 192 -5.01 -14.92 10.60
CA HIS A 192 -4.88 -16.31 11.00
C HIS A 192 -4.68 -16.42 12.53
N ARG A 193 -5.74 -16.19 13.30
CA ARG A 193 -5.76 -16.25 14.77
C ARG A 193 -6.91 -17.14 15.25
N CYS A 194 -6.74 -17.83 16.38
CA CYS A 194 -7.78 -18.72 16.94
C CYS A 194 -9.13 -17.98 17.05
N GLY A 195 -10.15 -18.47 16.34
CA GLY A 195 -11.45 -17.81 16.17
C GLY A 195 -11.86 -17.60 14.71
N GLN A 196 -10.94 -17.81 13.75
CA GLN A 196 -11.26 -18.24 12.39
C GLN A 196 -11.59 -19.73 12.35
#